data_AF-V9FY21-F1
#
_entry.id   AF-V9FY21-F1
#
_cell.length_a   1.000
_cell.length_b   1.000
_cell.length_c   1.000
_cell.angle_alpha   90.00
_cell.angle_beta   90.00
_cell.angle_gamma   90.00
#
_symmetry.space_group_name_H-M   'P 1'
#
loop_
_entity.id
_entity.type
_entity.pdbx_description
1 polymer ?
#
loop_
_entity_poly.entity_id
_entity_poly.type
_entity_poly.pdbx_seq_one_letter_code
_entity_poly.pdbx_strand_id
1 'polypeptide(L)'
;MCKHIPNAQVSFQAPCCHRWFDCSECHFELSDHRQQSATEMAFVCKQCRKPFRKDLTAFDVEDESCPHCGNGLIQPTEDSIDSRASTPAETNPATNPS
;
A
#
# COMPACT_ATOMS: atom_id res chain seq x y z
N MET A 1 6.00 -12.78 -6.45
CA MET A 1 6.61 -11.49 -6.05
C MET A 1 6.81 -10.71 -7.32
N CYS A 2 6.37 -9.45 -7.35
CA CYS A 2 6.51 -8.61 -8.54
C CYS A 2 7.97 -8.26 -8.78
N LYS A 3 8.43 -8.28 -10.03
CA LYS A 3 9.77 -7.79 -10.38
C LYS A 3 9.82 -6.25 -10.51
N HIS A 4 8.67 -5.62 -10.73
CA HIS A 4 8.54 -4.17 -10.94
C HIS A 4 8.29 -3.40 -9.63
N ILE A 5 7.53 -3.99 -8.70
CA ILE A 5 7.24 -3.45 -7.37
C ILE A 5 7.53 -4.52 -6.32
N PRO A 6 8.81 -4.75 -5.96
CA PRO A 6 9.22 -5.90 -5.14
C PRO A 6 8.58 -5.94 -3.76
N ASN A 7 8.22 -4.78 -3.22
CA ASN A 7 7.57 -4.58 -1.92
C ASN A 7 6.03 -4.65 -1.98
N ALA A 8 5.42 -4.96 -3.13
CA ALA A 8 3.96 -5.07 -3.26
C ALA A 8 3.38 -6.28 -2.51
N GLN A 9 2.50 -6.00 -1.55
CA GLN A 9 1.82 -6.98 -0.69
C GLN A 9 0.41 -7.31 -1.13
N VAL A 10 0.05 -6.92 -2.34
CA VAL A 10 -1.27 -7.15 -2.91
C VAL A 10 -1.14 -7.66 -4.34
N SER A 11 -2.17 -8.34 -4.81
CA SER A 11 -2.42 -8.61 -6.22
C SER A 11 -3.82 -8.08 -6.55
N PHE A 12 -4.00 -7.51 -7.74
CA PHE A 12 -5.30 -7.02 -8.20
C PHE A 12 -5.82 -7.84 -9.37
N GLN A 13 -7.14 -7.86 -9.54
CA GLN A 13 -7.79 -8.43 -10.70
C GLN A 13 -7.97 -7.35 -11.76
N ALA A 14 -7.37 -7.55 -12.94
CA ALA A 14 -7.53 -6.61 -14.04
C ALA A 14 -8.97 -6.66 -14.57
N PRO A 15 -9.66 -5.51 -14.74
CA PRO A 15 -11.06 -5.48 -15.17
C PRO A 15 -11.27 -5.92 -16.63
N CYS A 16 -10.22 -5.85 -17.46
CA CYS A 16 -10.29 -6.20 -18.88
C CYS A 16 -10.32 -7.72 -19.13
N CYS A 17 -9.56 -8.50 -18.37
CA CYS A 17 -9.39 -9.94 -18.61
C CYS A 17 -9.68 -10.81 -17.37
N HIS A 18 -10.05 -10.21 -16.24
CA HIS A 18 -10.35 -10.88 -14.97
C HIS A 18 -9.22 -11.78 -14.43
N ARG A 19 -7.98 -11.55 -14.88
CA ARG A 19 -6.77 -12.23 -14.39
C ARG A 19 -6.10 -11.43 -13.28
N TRP A 20 -5.34 -12.12 -12.44
CA TRP A 20 -4.66 -11.55 -11.28
C TRP A 20 -3.24 -11.15 -11.62
N PHE A 21 -2.84 -9.95 -11.20
CA PHE A 21 -1.50 -9.41 -11.41
C PHE A 21 -1.02 -8.66 -10.17
N ASP A 22 0.30 -8.59 -9.99
CA ASP A 22 0.90 -7.87 -8.87
C ASP A 22 1.09 -6.36 -9.16
N CYS A 23 1.19 -5.97 -10.43
CA CYS A 23 1.24 -4.57 -10.87
C CYS A 23 0.76 -4.45 -12.34
N SER A 24 0.53 -3.21 -12.80
CA SER A 24 0.09 -2.93 -14.17
C SER A 24 1.13 -3.30 -15.24
N GLU A 25 2.41 -3.29 -14.88
CA GLU A 25 3.48 -3.67 -15.81
C GLU A 25 3.56 -5.18 -16.00
N CYS A 26 3.36 -5.97 -14.93
CA CYS A 26 3.15 -7.42 -15.04
C CYS A 26 1.96 -7.76 -15.94
N HIS A 27 0.87 -6.98 -15.87
CA HIS A 27 -0.25 -7.13 -16.81
C HIS A 27 0.19 -6.85 -18.25
N PHE A 28 0.91 -5.76 -18.50
CA PHE A 28 1.36 -5.36 -19.83
C PHE A 28 2.29 -6.40 -20.49
N GLU A 29 3.16 -7.03 -19.72
CA GLU A 29 4.06 -8.09 -20.23
C GLU A 29 3.33 -9.39 -20.57
N LEU A 30 2.23 -9.70 -19.89
CA LEU A 30 1.50 -10.97 -19.99
C LEU A 30 0.17 -10.85 -20.76
N SER A 31 -0.13 -9.68 -21.28
CA SER A 31 -1.37 -9.39 -21.99
C SER A 31 -1.07 -8.70 -23.32
N ASP A 32 -1.86 -9.04 -24.32
CA ASP A 32 -1.83 -8.48 -25.68
C ASP A 32 -2.63 -7.17 -25.81
N HIS A 33 -3.10 -6.63 -24.69
CA HIS A 33 -3.94 -5.45 -24.63
C HIS A 33 -3.56 -4.55 -23.45
N ARG A 34 -4.01 -3.29 -23.52
CA ARG A 34 -3.83 -2.33 -22.43
C ARG A 34 -4.83 -2.60 -21.31
N GLN A 35 -4.37 -2.49 -20.06
CA GLN A 35 -5.24 -2.55 -18.89
C GLN A 35 -6.30 -1.46 -18.98
N GLN A 36 -7.56 -1.85 -18.76
CA GLN A 36 -8.67 -0.91 -18.65
C GLN A 36 -8.70 -0.24 -17.28
N SER A 37 -9.08 1.03 -17.24
CA SER A 37 -9.39 1.74 -15.99
C SER A 37 -10.74 1.26 -15.45
N ALA A 38 -10.85 1.15 -14.13
CA ALA A 38 -12.11 0.90 -13.43
C ALA A 38 -12.25 1.87 -12.26
N THR A 39 -13.49 2.20 -11.90
CA THR A 39 -13.78 2.98 -10.69
C THR A 39 -13.63 2.15 -9.43
N GLU A 40 -13.87 0.84 -9.50
CA GLU A 40 -13.66 -0.10 -8.40
C GLU A 40 -12.76 -1.25 -8.88
N MET A 41 -11.83 -1.69 -8.04
CA MET A 41 -10.94 -2.80 -8.36
C MET A 41 -10.87 -3.82 -7.22
N ALA A 42 -10.81 -5.09 -7.59
CA ALA A 42 -10.68 -6.21 -6.64
C ALA A 42 -9.21 -6.52 -6.36
N PHE A 43 -8.90 -6.76 -5.10
CA PHE A 43 -7.58 -7.02 -4.58
C PHE A 43 -7.56 -8.27 -3.69
N VAL A 44 -6.39 -8.89 -3.57
CA VAL A 44 -6.12 -9.97 -2.61
C VAL A 44 -4.85 -9.63 -1.84
N CYS A 45 -4.95 -9.61 -0.52
CA CYS A 45 -3.81 -9.38 0.35
C CYS A 45 -2.89 -10.60 0.36
N LYS A 46 -1.57 -10.42 0.16
CA LYS A 46 -0.59 -11.51 0.21
C LYS A 46 -0.33 -12.01 1.63
N GLN A 47 -0.54 -11.17 2.65
CA GLN A 47 -0.36 -11.55 4.05
C GLN A 47 -1.53 -12.40 4.57
N CYS A 48 -2.77 -11.88 4.52
CA CYS A 48 -3.93 -12.59 5.08
C CYS A 48 -4.73 -13.40 4.06
N ARG A 49 -4.38 -13.33 2.77
CA ARG A 49 -5.00 -14.06 1.65
C ARG A 49 -6.52 -13.84 1.49
N LYS A 50 -7.05 -12.77 2.08
CA LYS A 50 -8.47 -12.38 1.96
C LYS A 50 -8.66 -11.41 0.79
N PRO A 51 -9.70 -11.61 -0.04
CA PRO A 51 -10.06 -10.66 -1.07
C PRO A 51 -10.76 -9.43 -0.47
N PHE A 52 -10.60 -8.28 -1.11
CA PHE A 52 -11.29 -7.02 -0.79
C PHE A 52 -11.43 -6.17 -2.05
N ARG A 53 -12.24 -5.12 -1.99
CA ARG A 53 -12.44 -4.16 -3.09
C ARG A 53 -12.06 -2.77 -2.60
N LYS A 54 -11.56 -1.94 -3.51
CA LYS A 54 -11.30 -0.52 -3.27
C LYS A 54 -11.91 0.30 -4.40
N ASP A 55 -12.50 1.42 -4.02
CA ASP A 55 -12.90 2.47 -4.95
C ASP A 55 -11.66 3.31 -5.29
N LEU A 56 -11.32 3.38 -6.57
CA LEU A 56 -10.18 4.11 -7.09
C LEU A 56 -10.51 5.58 -7.39
N THR A 57 -11.77 5.99 -7.29
CA THR A 57 -12.20 7.39 -7.50
C THR A 57 -11.97 8.28 -6.28
N ALA A 58 -11.89 7.67 -5.09
CA ALA A 58 -11.73 8.35 -3.80
C ALA A 58 -10.67 7.66 -2.93
N PHE A 59 -9.48 7.40 -3.50
CA PHE A 59 -8.41 6.69 -2.80
C PHE A 59 -7.66 7.63 -1.84
N ASP A 60 -7.69 7.33 -0.55
CA ASP A 60 -7.00 8.11 0.51
C ASP A 60 -6.02 7.23 1.32
N VAL A 61 -5.33 7.81 2.30
CA VAL A 61 -4.35 7.11 3.16
C VAL A 61 -4.95 5.91 3.91
N GLU A 62 -6.24 5.95 4.22
CA GLU A 62 -6.95 4.83 4.84
C GLU A 62 -7.08 3.62 3.89
N ASP A 63 -6.97 3.86 2.58
CA ASP A 63 -7.05 2.84 1.54
C ASP A 63 -5.71 2.17 1.23
N GLU A 64 -4.61 2.66 1.79
CA GLU A 64 -3.26 2.13 1.62
C GLU A 64 -3.01 0.84 2.40
N SER A 65 -4.02 0.33 3.12
CA SER A 65 -3.92 -0.89 3.92
C SER A 65 -5.04 -1.89 3.65
N CYS A 66 -4.75 -3.16 3.94
CA CYS A 66 -5.69 -4.25 3.88
C CYS A 66 -6.74 -4.10 5.00
N PRO A 67 -8.05 -4.01 4.68
CA PRO A 67 -9.10 -3.79 5.68
C PRO A 67 -9.29 -4.99 6.62
N HIS A 68 -8.70 -6.15 6.29
CA HIS A 68 -8.84 -7.37 7.08
C HIS A 68 -7.75 -7.56 8.14
N CYS A 69 -6.54 -7.04 7.89
CA CYS A 69 -5.39 -7.32 8.75
C CYS A 69 -4.46 -6.11 8.96
N GLY A 70 -4.78 -4.95 8.39
CA GLY A 70 -4.00 -3.72 8.51
C GLY A 70 -2.68 -3.71 7.73
N ASN A 71 -2.41 -4.71 6.89
CA ASN A 71 -1.17 -4.76 6.11
C ASN A 71 -1.13 -3.67 5.05
N GLY A 72 -0.06 -2.87 5.00
CA GLY A 72 0.15 -1.92 3.91
C GLY A 72 0.17 -2.62 2.55
N LEU A 73 -0.53 -2.07 1.55
CA LEU A 73 -0.58 -2.64 0.19
C LEU A 73 0.81 -2.67 -0.45
N ILE A 74 1.66 -1.70 -0.10
CA ILE A 74 3.07 -1.60 -0.43
C ILE A 74 3.85 -1.46 0.89
N GLN A 75 4.93 -2.21 1.10
CA GLN A 75 5.76 -2.04 2.29
C GLN A 75 6.71 -0.84 2.12
N PRO A 76 6.93 -0.03 3.16
CA PRO A 76 7.95 1.01 3.11
C PRO A 76 9.33 0.37 2.91
N THR A 77 10.17 1.00 2.09
CA THR A 77 11.59 0.65 2.00
C THR A 77 12.36 1.38 3.10
N GLU A 78 13.49 0.80 3.52
CA GLU A 78 14.30 1.30 4.65
C GLU A 78 14.82 2.74 4.42
N ASP A 79 14.83 3.22 3.18
CA ASP A 79 15.23 4.58 2.80
C ASP A 79 14.18 5.68 3.08
N SER A 80 12.97 5.33 3.54
CA SER A 80 11.88 6.30 3.80
C SER A 80 11.64 6.61 5.28
N ILE A 81 12.52 6.18 6.19
CA ILE A 81 12.44 6.57 7.61
C ILE A 81 13.02 7.98 7.76
N ASP A 82 12.21 8.98 7.46
CA ASP A 82 12.48 10.38 7.74
C ASP A 82 12.72 10.54 9.26
N SER A 83 13.98 10.74 9.63
CA SER A 83 14.46 10.83 11.02
C SER A 83 14.09 12.15 11.71
N ARG A 84 12.90 12.71 11.44
CA ARG A 84 12.43 14.00 11.98
C ARG A 84 11.12 13.89 12.76
N ALA A 85 11.07 13.04 13.78
CA ALA A 85 10.13 13.23 14.88
C ALA A 85 10.52 12.42 16.12
N SER A 86 11.56 12.86 16.84
CA SER A 86 11.72 12.61 18.28
C SER A 86 12.84 13.50 18.83
N THR A 87 12.63 14.81 18.84
CA THR A 87 13.25 15.64 19.88
C THR A 87 12.42 15.47 21.15
N PRO A 88 12.94 14.85 22.23
CA PRO A 88 12.32 14.99 23.52
C PRO A 88 12.50 16.43 23.96
N ALA A 89 11.39 17.17 24.08
CA ALA A 89 11.41 18.50 24.67
C ALA A 89 12.03 18.45 26.07
N GLU A 90 12.94 19.39 26.29
CA GLU A 90 13.81 19.56 27.44
C GLU A 90 13.12 19.42 28.79
N THR A 91 13.78 18.68 29.67
CA THR A 91 13.62 18.67 31.12
C THR A 91 13.83 20.07 31.69
N ASN A 92 12.85 20.62 32.39
CA ASN A 92 13.06 21.70 33.37
C ASN A 92 11.96 21.69 34.44
N PRO A 93 12.25 21.28 35.69
CA PRO A 93 11.62 21.90 36.83
C PRO A 93 12.58 22.95 37.40
N ALA A 94 12.12 24.19 37.32
CA ALA A 94 12.77 25.37 37.85
C ALA A 94 13.18 25.20 39.31
N THR A 95 14.39 25.64 39.60
CA THR A 95 14.94 25.89 40.93
C THR A 95 14.13 26.95 41.68
N ASN A 96 14.10 26.80 43.02
CA ASN A 96 13.86 27.80 44.09
C ASN A 96 12.41 28.10 44.56
N PRO A 97 12.20 28.66 45.77
CA PRO A 97 13.13 28.91 46.91
C PRO A 97 12.58 28.52 48.31
N SER A 98 13.47 28.40 49.31
CA SER A 98 13.28 28.87 50.71
C SER A 98 14.61 28.86 51.46
#